data_AF-A0A397AXC7-F1
#
_entry.id   AF-A0A397AXC7-F1
#
_cell.length_a   1.000
_cell.length_b   1.000
_cell.length_c   1.000
_cell.angle_alpha   90.00
_cell.angle_beta   90.00
_cell.angle_gamma   90.00
#
_symmetry.space_group_name_H-M   'P 1'
#
loop_
_entity.id
_entity.type
_entity.pdbx_description
1 polymer ?
#
loop_
_entity_poly.entity_id
_entity_poly.type
_entity_poly.pdbx_seq_one_letter_code
_entity_poly.pdbx_strand_id
1 'polypeptide(L)'
;MKRAMDAGTTEADIAVVLKHAADFLRELRTSLLSPKNYYELYMLVVDELRELSGYVDTLRSSVNLRTLYEQVQQSGNIVPRLYLLVTVGTVFMRHDASVTKDILNDLVEMVKGVQYAQRGLFLRHYLVVSVKEHLGGVDIADAVSFLLQNWDETIQLWIRMQHQSNIKDKKQREKERQELKTLVGTSLVRLSQHDDVTTSLYTTTLLPKILAIVVKARDKIAQEYLTDCLIQVFPDEFHLDSIQLFLDAMANLHPQVDISEPVVALLTRLAKYHHATPNHGRDLLIKCSHSLYCRETEVSSASLLRLYAGVLEFVLACFHNPLPSMSRAAVSATAFLVRVKMRSDAVVEAGERLALVPLEALGVAALEDPALEASVVTTLQWLPVPNRKRAAYRFCTSVIKRRVSITEPATAEKVFTLLLPLIRDEVNPADLSAPSRATVEREQHALAKLTHLLVHPTPSTQFEMYSHARRLLGQGGLERIRFTLVPLVLLSLQLARRVFQAEAPILQFVHEMATALASKVEGTVESTLSVNLFVQCALAADQC
;
A
#
# COMPACT_ATOMS: atom_id res chain seq x y z
N MET A 1 22.74 42.12 16.60
CA MET A 1 21.31 42.38 16.38
C MET A 1 20.58 42.61 17.70
N LYS A 2 20.40 41.60 18.56
CA LYS A 2 19.66 41.70 19.84
C LYS A 2 20.03 42.92 20.71
N ARG A 3 21.33 43.15 20.96
CA ARG A 3 21.79 44.36 21.68
C ARG A 3 21.37 45.70 21.05
N ALA A 4 21.20 45.74 19.72
CA ALA A 4 20.73 46.95 19.04
C ALA A 4 19.20 47.09 19.14
N MET A 5 18.46 45.99 19.32
CA MET A 5 17.03 46.02 19.63
C MET A 5 16.78 46.61 21.02
N ASP A 6 17.69 46.36 21.97
CA ASP A 6 17.63 46.92 23.33
C ASP A 6 17.92 48.43 23.37
N ALA A 7 18.59 48.98 22.35
CA ALA A 7 19.08 50.36 22.35
C ALA A 7 18.00 51.42 22.12
N GLY A 8 16.86 51.07 21.49
CA GLY A 8 15.76 52.00 21.26
C GLY A 8 14.84 51.66 20.09
N THR A 9 13.87 52.54 19.87
CA THR A 9 12.83 52.43 18.82
C THR A 9 12.90 53.57 17.80
N THR A 10 14.01 54.33 17.76
CA THR A 10 14.15 55.42 16.79
C THR A 10 14.41 54.87 15.38
N GLU A 11 14.14 55.64 14.34
CA GLU A 11 14.41 55.22 12.95
C GLU A 11 15.88 54.82 12.72
N ALA A 12 16.82 55.51 13.39
CA ALA A 12 18.24 55.19 13.33
C ALA A 12 18.56 53.84 13.99
N ASP A 13 17.96 53.54 15.14
CA ASP A 13 18.14 52.26 15.84
C ASP A 13 17.58 51.10 15.01
N ILE A 14 16.39 51.28 14.44
CA ILE A 14 15.75 50.28 13.58
C ILE A 14 16.61 50.01 12.35
N ALA A 15 17.17 51.05 11.72
CA ALA A 15 18.07 50.89 10.58
C ALA A 15 19.32 50.07 10.95
N VAL A 16 19.87 50.25 12.16
CA VAL A 16 21.00 49.45 12.68
C VAL A 16 20.59 48.00 12.92
N VAL A 17 19.42 47.76 13.51
CA VAL A 17 18.86 46.41 13.71
C VAL A 17 18.70 45.69 12.36
N LEU A 18 18.05 46.34 11.39
CA LEU A 18 17.84 45.78 10.05
C LEU A 18 19.15 45.55 9.30
N LYS A 19 20.15 46.41 9.47
CA LYS A 19 21.49 46.22 8.89
C LYS A 19 22.15 44.96 9.45
N HIS A 20 22.15 44.79 10.77
CA HIS A 20 22.68 43.58 11.40
C HIS A 20 21.88 42.34 10.99
N ALA A 21 20.56 42.47 10.83
CA ALA A 21 19.74 41.38 10.34
C ALA A 21 20.11 40.98 8.91
N ALA A 22 20.28 41.96 8.03
CA ALA A 22 20.71 41.73 6.66
C ALA A 22 22.13 41.14 6.57
N ASP A 23 23.01 41.48 7.51
CA ASP A 23 24.38 40.94 7.59
C ASP A 23 24.37 39.45 7.96
N PHE A 24 23.64 39.00 8.99
CA PHE A 24 23.61 37.58 9.31
C PHE A 24 22.83 36.76 8.27
N LEU A 25 21.76 37.32 7.68
CA LEU A 25 21.05 36.69 6.57
C LEU A 25 21.91 36.52 5.31
N ARG A 26 23.03 37.25 5.22
CA ARG A 26 24.01 37.07 4.13
C ARG A 26 24.62 35.68 4.15
N GLU A 27 24.71 35.02 5.31
CA GLU A 27 25.23 33.66 5.44
C GLU A 27 24.40 32.64 4.66
N LEU A 28 23.09 32.86 4.53
CA LEU A 28 22.20 32.03 3.69
C LEU A 28 22.51 32.12 2.19
N ARG A 29 23.41 33.03 1.77
CA ARG A 29 23.90 33.11 0.38
C ARG A 29 25.08 32.18 0.10
N THR A 30 25.47 31.32 1.03
CA THR A 30 26.46 30.28 0.74
C THR A 30 25.92 29.26 -0.28
N SER A 31 26.82 28.72 -1.10
CA SER A 31 26.58 27.53 -1.97
C SER A 31 27.48 26.37 -1.58
N LEU A 32 28.22 26.50 -0.48
CA LEU A 32 29.27 25.55 -0.09
C LEU A 32 28.74 24.47 0.86
N LEU A 33 27.54 24.66 1.42
CA LEU A 33 26.94 23.75 2.38
C LEU A 33 26.08 22.70 1.68
N SER A 34 26.20 21.46 2.15
CA SER A 34 25.24 20.39 1.82
C SER A 34 23.83 20.77 2.30
N PRO A 35 22.77 20.15 1.75
CA PRO A 35 21.39 20.39 2.19
C PRO A 35 21.21 20.27 3.70
N LYS A 36 21.81 19.25 4.32
CA LYS A 36 21.76 19.04 5.77
C LYS A 36 22.39 20.19 6.55
N ASN A 37 23.62 20.59 6.21
CA ASN A 37 24.31 21.67 6.93
C ASN A 37 23.62 23.03 6.69
N TYR A 38 23.06 23.22 5.49
CA TYR A 38 22.25 24.40 5.20
C TYR A 38 20.95 24.41 5.99
N TYR A 39 20.31 23.25 6.20
CA TYR A 39 19.13 23.12 7.06
C TYR A 39 19.45 23.53 8.50
N GLU A 40 20.58 23.10 9.05
CA GLU A 40 21.04 23.49 10.40
C GLU A 40 21.25 25.01 10.51
N LEU A 41 21.95 25.61 9.53
CA LEU A 41 22.11 27.07 9.46
C LEU A 41 20.76 27.78 9.33
N TYR A 42 19.86 27.25 8.50
CA TYR A 42 18.52 27.79 8.28
C TYR A 42 17.72 27.82 9.59
N MET A 43 17.76 26.76 10.39
CA MET A 43 17.06 26.71 11.68
C MET A 43 17.56 27.79 12.65
N LEU A 44 18.89 27.97 12.76
CA LEU A 44 19.47 29.03 13.57
C LEU A 44 19.03 30.43 13.11
N VAL A 45 18.99 30.65 11.79
CA VAL A 45 18.52 31.90 11.20
C VAL A 45 17.03 32.14 11.48
N VAL A 46 16.20 31.11 11.38
CA VAL A 46 14.75 31.22 11.65
C VAL A 46 14.49 31.58 13.11
N ASP A 47 15.26 31.04 14.05
CA ASP A 47 15.14 31.39 15.46
C ASP A 47 15.50 32.87 15.70
N GLU A 48 16.58 33.37 15.10
CA GLU A 48 16.93 34.80 15.18
C GLU A 48 15.90 35.70 14.46
N LEU A 49 15.28 35.25 13.36
CA LEU A 49 14.20 35.97 12.70
C LEU A 49 12.92 36.02 13.54
N ARG A 50 12.67 35.02 14.40
CA ARG A 50 11.54 35.04 15.33
C ARG A 50 11.70 36.16 16.37
N GLU A 51 12.91 36.33 16.89
CA GLU A 51 13.26 37.43 17.79
C GLU A 51 13.09 38.79 17.09
N LEU A 52 13.51 38.88 15.82
CA LEU A 52 13.28 40.07 15.00
C LEU A 52 11.80 40.35 14.77
N SER A 53 10.99 39.32 14.50
CA SER A 53 9.53 39.46 14.35
C SER A 53 8.90 40.00 15.64
N GLY A 54 9.32 39.49 16.80
CA GLY A 54 8.87 39.99 18.11
C GLY A 54 9.23 41.46 18.32
N TYR A 55 10.47 41.86 18.01
CA TYR A 55 10.88 43.27 18.06
C TYR A 55 10.04 44.15 17.13
N VAL A 56 9.83 43.75 15.87
CA VAL A 56 9.01 44.52 14.91
C VAL A 56 7.57 44.67 15.41
N ASP A 57 7.02 43.66 16.08
CA ASP A 57 5.69 43.71 16.69
C ASP A 57 5.59 44.81 17.77
N THR A 58 6.65 45.02 18.55
CA THR A 58 6.70 46.10 19.56
C THR A 58 6.74 47.50 18.97
N LEU A 59 7.25 47.65 17.73
CA LEU A 59 7.42 48.95 17.06
C LEU A 59 6.12 49.53 16.49
N ARG A 60 5.01 48.76 16.51
CA ARG A 60 3.74 49.13 15.87
C ARG A 60 3.16 50.48 16.34
N SER A 61 3.43 50.87 17.58
CA SER A 61 2.92 52.12 18.16
C SER A 61 3.72 53.35 17.70
N SER A 62 4.97 53.14 17.29
CA SER A 62 5.92 54.21 16.97
C SER A 62 6.24 54.32 15.48
N VAL A 63 6.00 53.26 14.70
CA VAL A 63 6.43 53.17 13.29
C VAL A 63 5.30 52.68 12.41
N ASN A 64 5.17 53.29 11.23
CA ASN A 64 4.25 52.81 10.21
C ASN A 64 4.79 51.52 9.57
N LEU A 65 4.05 50.41 9.70
CA LEU A 65 4.47 49.12 9.16
C LEU A 65 4.59 49.10 7.64
N ARG A 66 3.85 49.96 6.92
CA ARG A 66 3.99 50.13 5.46
C ARG A 66 5.35 50.70 5.08
N THR A 67 5.80 51.74 5.77
CA THR A 67 7.12 52.33 5.49
C THR A 67 8.24 51.37 5.86
N LEU A 68 8.07 50.57 6.92
CA LEU A 68 9.03 49.52 7.28
C LEU A 68 9.07 48.40 6.23
N TYR A 69 7.91 48.00 5.69
CA TYR A 69 7.81 47.01 4.60
C TYR A 69 8.50 47.49 3.33
N GLU A 70 8.46 48.79 3.02
CA GLU A 70 9.22 49.40 1.92
C GLU A 70 10.72 49.53 2.25
N GLN A 71 11.07 49.90 3.49
CA GLN A 71 12.45 50.09 3.92
C GLN A 71 13.27 48.80 3.80
N VAL A 72 12.72 47.65 4.20
CA VAL A 72 13.45 46.36 4.09
C VAL A 72 13.75 45.97 2.64
N GLN A 73 13.01 46.50 1.66
CA GLN A 73 13.26 46.26 0.23
C GLN A 73 14.53 46.95 -0.28
N GLN A 74 15.04 47.96 0.44
CA GLN A 74 16.28 48.67 0.10
C GLN A 74 17.53 47.80 0.33
N SER A 75 17.40 46.63 0.97
CA SER A 75 18.49 45.67 1.11
C SER A 75 18.97 45.19 -0.27
N GLY A 76 20.21 45.51 -0.62
CA GLY A 76 20.75 45.27 -1.96
C GLY A 76 20.87 43.78 -2.33
N ASN A 77 20.93 42.88 -1.35
CA ASN A 77 21.00 41.44 -1.62
C ASN A 77 19.61 40.79 -1.51
N ILE A 78 19.21 40.09 -2.58
CA ILE A 78 17.86 39.52 -2.69
C ILE A 78 17.48 38.52 -1.59
N VAL A 79 18.41 37.67 -1.13
CA VAL A 79 18.12 36.67 -0.09
C VAL A 79 17.81 37.35 1.25
N PRO A 80 18.71 38.18 1.84
CA PRO A 80 18.38 38.96 3.02
C PRO A 80 17.10 39.79 2.88
N ARG A 81 16.95 40.48 1.73
CA ARG A 81 15.77 41.30 1.44
C ARG A 81 14.47 40.52 1.61
N LEU A 82 14.37 39.34 1.00
CA LEU A 82 13.11 38.58 1.00
C LEU A 82 12.81 37.93 2.35
N TYR A 83 13.82 37.49 3.11
CA TYR A 83 13.59 37.02 4.48
C TYR A 83 13.09 38.15 5.39
N LEU A 84 13.67 39.36 5.28
CA LEU A 84 13.19 40.53 5.99
C LEU A 84 11.78 40.93 5.54
N LEU A 85 11.52 40.92 4.23
CA LEU A 85 10.21 41.24 3.65
C LEU A 85 9.12 40.31 4.16
N VAL A 86 9.38 38.99 4.19
CA VAL A 86 8.44 38.02 4.78
C VAL A 86 8.25 38.28 6.28
N THR A 87 9.31 38.58 7.02
CA THR A 87 9.26 38.79 8.48
C THR A 87 8.50 40.07 8.86
N VAL A 88 8.69 41.16 8.13
CA VAL A 88 7.94 42.41 8.35
C VAL A 88 6.52 42.27 7.81
N GLY A 89 6.35 41.64 6.65
CA GLY A 89 5.04 41.39 6.05
C GLY A 89 4.12 40.57 6.94
N THR A 90 4.63 39.55 7.64
CA THR A 90 3.83 38.76 8.57
C THR A 90 3.37 39.56 9.78
N VAL A 91 4.23 40.45 10.32
CA VAL A 91 3.81 41.37 11.38
C VAL A 91 2.78 42.36 10.86
N PHE A 92 2.94 42.85 9.63
CA PHE A 92 1.99 43.78 9.03
C PHE A 92 0.60 43.15 8.86
N MET A 93 0.53 41.93 8.32
CA MET A 93 -0.74 41.19 8.17
C MET A 93 -1.42 40.88 9.51
N ARG A 94 -0.64 40.67 10.59
CA ARG A 94 -1.19 40.43 11.93
C ARG A 94 -1.99 41.61 12.47
N HIS A 95 -1.56 42.83 12.18
CA HIS A 95 -2.17 44.06 12.71
C HIS A 95 -3.16 44.72 11.74
N ASP A 96 -3.10 44.39 10.46
CA ASP A 96 -4.02 44.89 9.45
C ASP A 96 -4.46 43.76 8.50
N ALA A 97 -5.66 43.23 8.76
CA ALA A 97 -6.24 42.16 7.95
C ALA A 97 -6.53 42.64 6.50
N SER A 98 -6.79 43.94 6.29
CA SER A 98 -7.19 44.47 4.98
C SER A 98 -6.09 44.35 3.92
N VAL A 99 -4.83 44.36 4.35
CA VAL A 99 -3.66 44.23 3.46
C VAL A 99 -3.21 42.78 3.26
N THR A 100 -3.80 41.81 3.97
CA THR A 100 -3.30 40.43 3.99
C THR A 100 -3.28 39.80 2.61
N LYS A 101 -4.38 39.94 1.85
CA LYS A 101 -4.45 39.44 0.47
C LYS A 101 -3.35 40.02 -0.43
N ASP A 102 -3.17 41.34 -0.37
CA ASP A 102 -2.21 42.04 -1.22
C ASP A 102 -0.77 41.67 -0.86
N ILE A 103 -0.46 41.58 0.43
CA ILE A 103 0.86 41.16 0.91
C ILE A 103 1.13 39.69 0.56
N LEU A 104 0.17 38.78 0.69
CA LEU A 104 0.36 37.38 0.28
C LEU A 104 0.68 37.27 -1.22
N ASN A 105 -0.07 37.99 -2.06
CA ASN A 105 0.16 38.03 -3.51
C ASN A 105 1.53 38.65 -3.85
N ASP A 106 1.91 39.77 -3.20
CA ASP A 106 3.21 40.38 -3.38
C ASP A 106 4.34 39.44 -2.96
N LEU A 107 4.26 38.85 -1.76
CA LEU A 107 5.29 37.95 -1.25
C LEU A 107 5.51 36.73 -2.15
N VAL A 108 4.43 36.07 -2.62
CA VAL A 108 4.56 34.87 -3.48
C VAL A 108 5.14 35.20 -4.85
N GLU A 109 4.89 36.40 -5.38
CA GLU A 109 5.52 36.91 -6.59
C GLU A 109 6.99 37.27 -6.36
N MET A 110 7.29 38.00 -5.29
CA MET A 110 8.64 38.50 -4.99
C MET A 110 9.62 37.38 -4.69
N VAL A 111 9.19 36.30 -4.02
CA VAL A 111 10.06 35.13 -3.78
C VAL A 111 10.43 34.37 -5.06
N LYS A 112 9.73 34.58 -6.20
CA LYS A 112 10.17 34.06 -7.51
C LYS A 112 11.52 34.62 -7.93
N GLY A 113 11.97 35.73 -7.37
CA GLY A 113 13.30 36.26 -7.67
C GLY A 113 14.46 35.32 -7.27
N VAL A 114 14.25 34.36 -6.36
CA VAL A 114 15.29 33.42 -5.92
C VAL A 114 15.19 32.09 -6.68
N GLN A 115 15.90 32.02 -7.81
CA GLN A 115 15.90 30.85 -8.69
C GLN A 115 17.01 29.82 -8.34
N TYR A 116 17.87 30.11 -7.37
CA TYR A 116 18.83 29.11 -6.88
C TYR A 116 18.09 28.07 -6.03
N ALA A 117 18.09 26.80 -6.48
CA ALA A 117 17.18 25.77 -5.98
C ALA A 117 17.14 25.63 -4.46
N GLN A 118 18.27 25.31 -3.81
CA GLN A 118 18.32 25.09 -2.36
C GLN A 118 17.85 26.33 -1.57
N ARG A 119 18.40 27.51 -1.86
CA ARG A 119 18.00 28.77 -1.19
C ARG A 119 16.53 29.11 -1.41
N GLY A 120 16.03 28.91 -2.63
CA GLY A 120 14.64 29.15 -2.98
C GLY A 120 13.69 28.20 -2.25
N LEU A 121 14.04 26.91 -2.11
CA LEU A 121 13.26 25.95 -1.33
C LEU A 121 13.13 26.38 0.13
N PHE A 122 14.23 26.76 0.77
CA PHE A 122 14.22 27.22 2.16
C PHE A 122 13.45 28.53 2.36
N LEU A 123 13.59 29.48 1.43
CA LEU A 123 12.85 30.74 1.48
C LEU A 123 11.34 30.52 1.29
N ARG A 124 10.94 29.67 0.36
CA ARG A 124 9.53 29.32 0.13
C ARG A 124 8.94 28.53 1.29
N HIS A 125 9.72 27.63 1.89
CA HIS A 125 9.34 26.95 3.12
C HIS A 125 9.14 27.97 4.26
N TYR A 126 10.08 28.92 4.44
CA TYR A 126 9.95 29.99 5.43
C TYR A 126 8.69 30.83 5.21
N LEU A 127 8.39 31.20 3.95
CA LEU A 127 7.17 31.92 3.59
C LEU A 127 5.92 31.15 4.07
N VAL A 128 5.76 29.90 3.67
CA VAL A 128 4.57 29.08 4.01
C VAL A 128 4.42 28.86 5.51
N VAL A 129 5.54 28.67 6.22
CA VAL A 129 5.52 28.51 7.69
C VAL A 129 5.13 29.83 8.35
N SER A 130 5.66 30.95 7.89
CA SER A 130 5.46 32.26 8.53
C SER A 130 4.05 32.82 8.31
N VAL A 131 3.43 32.54 7.16
CA VAL A 131 2.09 33.05 6.85
C VAL A 131 0.95 32.16 7.35
N LYS A 132 1.25 31.00 7.96
CA LYS A 132 0.26 29.98 8.37
C LYS A 132 -1.00 30.58 9.01
N GLU A 133 -0.82 31.43 10.01
CA GLU A 133 -1.92 31.98 10.82
C GLU A 133 -2.78 33.01 10.06
N HIS A 134 -2.24 33.57 8.96
CA HIS A 134 -2.89 34.60 8.16
C HIS A 134 -3.75 34.01 7.03
N LEU A 135 -3.55 32.73 6.70
CA LEU A 135 -4.28 32.07 5.62
C LEU A 135 -5.78 31.94 5.91
N GLY A 136 -6.18 31.76 7.18
CA GLY A 136 -7.59 31.77 7.57
C GLY A 136 -8.24 33.16 7.61
N GLY A 137 -7.46 34.22 7.42
CA GLY A 137 -7.95 35.60 7.35
C GLY A 137 -8.31 36.07 5.94
N VAL A 138 -8.11 35.24 4.92
CA VAL A 138 -8.45 35.53 3.52
C VAL A 138 -9.47 34.53 2.99
N ASP A 139 -10.09 34.85 1.86
CA ASP A 139 -10.99 33.91 1.19
C ASP A 139 -10.24 32.62 0.80
N ILE A 140 -10.94 31.49 0.89
CA ILE A 140 -10.36 30.17 0.61
C ILE A 140 -9.78 30.09 -0.81
N ALA A 141 -10.40 30.78 -1.78
CA ALA A 141 -9.89 30.80 -3.15
C ALA A 141 -8.52 31.49 -3.25
N ASP A 142 -8.32 32.57 -2.49
CA ASP A 142 -7.05 33.30 -2.43
C ASP A 142 -5.98 32.47 -1.70
N ALA A 143 -6.32 31.87 -0.55
CA ALA A 143 -5.41 30.99 0.19
C ALA A 143 -4.96 29.79 -0.65
N VAL A 144 -5.89 29.12 -1.34
CA VAL A 144 -5.60 28.00 -2.24
C VAL A 144 -4.72 28.45 -3.41
N SER A 145 -5.03 29.60 -4.03
CA SER A 145 -4.24 30.14 -5.13
C SER A 145 -2.79 30.40 -4.71
N PHE A 146 -2.60 31.09 -3.58
CA PHE A 146 -1.29 31.35 -2.99
C PHE A 146 -0.50 30.07 -2.71
N LEU A 147 -1.12 29.10 -2.03
CA LEU A 147 -0.46 27.85 -1.65
C LEU A 147 -0.09 27.00 -2.87
N LEU A 148 -0.98 26.87 -3.86
CA LEU A 148 -0.71 26.09 -5.07
C LEU A 148 0.37 26.76 -5.93
N GLN A 149 0.35 28.08 -6.06
CA GLN A 149 1.38 28.82 -6.78
C GLN A 149 2.76 28.66 -6.13
N ASN A 150 2.82 28.81 -4.80
CA ASN A 150 4.07 28.59 -4.09
C ASN A 150 4.54 27.13 -4.22
N TRP A 151 3.62 26.17 -4.18
CA TRP A 151 3.92 24.75 -4.27
C TRP A 151 4.45 24.34 -5.64
N ASP A 152 3.83 24.79 -6.75
CA ASP A 152 4.33 24.50 -8.11
C ASP A 152 5.77 25.01 -8.26
N GLU A 153 6.05 26.26 -7.89
CA GLU A 153 7.40 26.82 -7.93
C GLU A 153 8.40 26.08 -7.02
N THR A 154 7.95 25.64 -5.84
CA THR A 154 8.78 24.82 -4.92
C THR A 154 9.14 23.49 -5.57
N ILE A 155 8.19 22.82 -6.24
CA ILE A 155 8.44 21.59 -7.00
C ILE A 155 9.43 21.86 -8.14
N GLN A 156 9.26 22.95 -8.91
CA GLN A 156 10.18 23.28 -10.00
C GLN A 156 11.60 23.52 -9.51
N LEU A 157 11.79 24.22 -8.38
CA LEU A 157 13.11 24.39 -7.76
C LEU A 157 13.70 23.05 -7.31
N TRP A 158 12.89 22.18 -6.73
CA TRP A 158 13.33 20.86 -6.29
C TRP A 158 13.75 19.96 -7.46
N ILE A 159 13.00 19.98 -8.57
CA ILE A 159 13.37 19.27 -9.82
C ILE A 159 14.64 19.88 -10.41
N ARG A 160 14.80 21.21 -10.34
CA ARG A 160 16.01 21.90 -10.83
C ARG A 160 17.28 21.44 -10.13
N MET A 161 17.21 21.00 -8.87
CA MET A 161 18.37 20.40 -8.18
C MET A 161 18.96 19.21 -8.96
N GLN A 162 18.15 18.47 -9.72
CA GLN A 162 18.61 17.35 -10.55
C GLN A 162 19.59 17.79 -11.65
N HIS A 163 19.52 19.04 -12.08
CA HIS A 163 20.24 19.60 -13.23
C HIS A 163 21.31 20.62 -12.82
N GLN A 164 21.58 20.79 -11.53
CA GLN A 164 22.62 21.71 -11.07
C GLN A 164 24.02 21.22 -11.46
N SER A 165 24.81 22.12 -12.06
CA SER A 165 26.16 21.84 -12.58
C SER A 165 27.22 21.61 -11.50
N ASN A 166 26.98 22.10 -10.27
CA ASN A 166 27.97 22.07 -9.18
C ASN A 166 28.24 20.65 -8.66
N ILE A 167 27.27 19.74 -8.80
CA ILE A 167 27.39 18.34 -8.36
C ILE A 167 27.40 17.48 -9.61
N LYS A 168 28.54 16.85 -9.91
CA LYS A 168 28.68 15.98 -11.09
C LYS A 168 27.99 14.63 -10.92
N ASP A 169 27.96 14.10 -9.69
CA ASP A 169 27.35 12.80 -9.41
C ASP A 169 25.83 12.91 -9.36
N LYS A 170 25.15 12.12 -10.19
CA LYS A 170 23.70 12.03 -10.23
C LYS A 170 23.13 11.43 -8.94
N LYS A 171 23.77 10.39 -8.38
CA LYS A 171 23.28 9.71 -7.17
C LYS A 171 23.32 10.63 -5.96
N GLN A 172 24.39 11.42 -5.84
CA GLN A 172 24.50 12.42 -4.78
C GLN A 172 23.39 13.48 -4.89
N ARG A 173 23.07 13.99 -6.10
CA ARG A 173 21.96 14.94 -6.29
C ARG A 173 20.61 14.32 -5.91
N GLU A 174 20.36 13.07 -6.28
CA GLU A 174 19.12 12.37 -5.93
C GLU A 174 18.99 12.18 -4.41
N LYS A 175 20.09 11.83 -3.72
CA LYS A 175 20.14 11.73 -2.25
C LYS A 175 19.84 13.08 -1.59
N GLU A 176 20.50 14.14 -2.04
CA GLU A 176 20.29 15.50 -1.54
C GLU A 176 18.86 16.01 -1.78
N ARG A 177 18.25 15.65 -2.92
CA ARG A 177 16.84 15.92 -3.19
C ARG A 177 15.93 15.20 -2.21
N GLN A 178 16.20 13.92 -1.91
CA GLN A 178 15.40 13.14 -0.95
C GLN A 178 15.47 13.72 0.47
N GLU A 179 16.62 14.27 0.88
CA GLU A 179 16.77 14.95 2.18
C GLU A 179 15.89 16.20 2.32
N LEU A 180 15.57 16.88 1.21
CA LEU A 180 14.76 18.11 1.19
C LEU A 180 13.28 17.91 0.86
N LYS A 181 12.83 16.67 0.60
CA LYS A 181 11.46 16.41 0.12
C LYS A 181 10.37 16.94 1.07
N THR A 182 10.61 16.90 2.38
CA THR A 182 9.66 17.36 3.40
C THR A 182 9.32 18.85 3.29
N LEU A 183 10.27 19.68 2.81
CA LEU A 183 10.01 21.10 2.55
C LEU A 183 8.93 21.28 1.49
N VAL A 184 8.91 20.41 0.47
CA VAL A 184 7.95 20.45 -0.64
C VAL A 184 6.55 20.07 -0.18
N GLY A 185 6.42 19.08 0.72
CA GLY A 185 5.12 18.63 1.25
C GLY A 185 4.43 19.65 2.16
N THR A 186 5.15 20.64 2.68
CA THR A 186 4.61 21.60 3.67
C THR A 186 3.40 22.38 3.15
N SER A 187 3.36 22.72 1.86
CA SER A 187 2.22 23.44 1.27
C SER A 187 0.95 22.57 1.22
N LEU A 188 1.08 21.27 0.93
CA LEU A 188 -0.05 20.34 0.98
C LEU A 188 -0.56 20.18 2.41
N VAL A 189 0.34 20.09 3.40
CA VAL A 189 -0.05 20.03 4.81
C VAL A 189 -0.86 21.27 5.19
N ARG A 190 -0.45 22.47 4.75
CA ARG A 190 -1.24 23.70 4.98
C ARG A 190 -2.61 23.65 4.32
N LEU A 191 -2.72 23.15 3.10
CA LEU A 191 -4.00 22.97 2.42
C LEU A 191 -4.92 22.02 3.21
N SER A 192 -4.40 20.91 3.74
CA SER A 192 -5.21 19.95 4.53
C SER A 192 -5.64 20.47 5.89
N GLN A 193 -4.91 21.44 6.46
CA GLN A 193 -5.17 22.02 7.77
C GLN A 193 -6.12 23.23 7.71
N HIS A 194 -6.56 23.63 6.53
CA HIS A 194 -7.42 24.79 6.36
C HIS A 194 -8.89 24.40 6.59
N ASP A 195 -9.54 25.03 7.57
CA ASP A 195 -10.86 24.62 8.05
C ASP A 195 -11.96 24.69 6.96
N ASP A 196 -11.87 25.66 6.05
CA ASP A 196 -12.84 25.84 4.95
C ASP A 196 -12.68 24.85 3.77
N VAL A 197 -11.72 23.91 3.82
CA VAL A 197 -11.56 22.89 2.77
C VAL A 197 -12.58 21.78 2.98
N THR A 198 -13.74 21.91 2.34
CA THR A 198 -14.80 20.90 2.33
C THR A 198 -14.54 19.79 1.30
N THR A 199 -15.17 18.63 1.47
CA THR A 199 -15.10 17.51 0.51
C THR A 199 -15.51 17.91 -0.90
N SER A 200 -16.56 18.75 -1.03
CA SER A 200 -16.98 19.27 -2.34
C SER A 200 -15.89 20.14 -2.96
N LEU A 201 -15.34 21.11 -2.22
CA LEU A 201 -14.27 21.97 -2.73
C LEU A 201 -13.03 21.16 -3.11
N TYR A 202 -12.70 20.16 -2.29
CA TYR A 202 -11.59 19.25 -2.55
C TYR A 202 -11.76 18.52 -3.88
N THR A 203 -12.88 17.84 -4.06
CA THR A 203 -13.16 17.01 -5.23
C THR A 203 -13.33 17.82 -6.52
N THR A 204 -14.04 18.94 -6.48
CA THR A 204 -14.39 19.69 -7.71
C THR A 204 -13.29 20.63 -8.18
N THR A 205 -12.44 21.14 -7.27
CA THR A 205 -11.57 22.28 -7.59
C THR A 205 -10.14 22.09 -7.12
N LEU A 206 -9.91 21.70 -5.87
CA LEU A 206 -8.56 21.64 -5.31
C LEU A 206 -7.77 20.45 -5.85
N LEU A 207 -8.32 19.23 -5.74
CA LEU A 207 -7.63 18.02 -6.19
C LEU A 207 -7.30 18.06 -7.69
N PRO A 208 -8.21 18.44 -8.62
CA PRO A 208 -7.86 18.56 -10.03
C PRO A 208 -6.65 19.47 -10.29
N LYS A 209 -6.55 20.61 -9.58
CA LYS A 209 -5.40 21.52 -9.68
C LYS A 209 -4.13 20.89 -9.12
N ILE A 210 -4.22 20.21 -7.97
CA ILE A 210 -3.09 19.49 -7.37
C ILE A 210 -2.57 18.41 -8.34
N LEU A 211 -3.45 17.56 -8.85
CA LEU A 211 -3.10 16.48 -9.78
C LEU A 211 -2.50 17.02 -11.08
N ALA A 212 -3.01 18.14 -11.60
CA ALA A 212 -2.42 18.79 -12.77
C ALA A 212 -0.96 19.21 -12.52
N ILE A 213 -0.63 19.74 -11.34
CA ILE A 213 0.76 20.08 -10.96
C ILE A 213 1.62 18.81 -10.84
N VAL A 214 1.11 17.75 -10.21
CA VAL A 214 1.83 16.47 -10.07
C VAL A 214 2.14 15.87 -11.44
N VAL A 215 1.17 15.81 -12.34
CA VAL A 215 1.35 15.27 -13.71
C VAL A 215 2.32 16.16 -14.51
N LYS A 216 2.21 17.49 -14.40
CA LYS A 216 3.09 18.47 -15.06
C LYS A 216 4.56 18.30 -14.66
N ALA A 217 4.85 17.83 -13.44
CA ALA A 217 6.22 17.72 -12.93
C ALA A 217 7.14 16.84 -13.80
N ARG A 218 6.64 15.74 -14.37
CA ARG A 218 7.38 14.79 -15.25
C ARG A 218 8.75 14.35 -14.72
N ASP A 219 8.93 14.34 -13.40
CA ASP A 219 10.15 13.89 -12.71
C ASP A 219 9.81 12.73 -11.79
N LYS A 220 10.57 11.64 -11.89
CA LYS A 220 10.31 10.39 -11.17
C LYS A 220 10.27 10.60 -9.64
N ILE A 221 11.34 11.17 -9.08
CA ILE A 221 11.47 11.36 -7.62
C ILE A 221 10.37 12.27 -7.11
N ALA A 222 10.04 13.32 -7.86
CA ALA A 222 8.99 14.24 -7.48
C ALA A 222 7.63 13.56 -7.48
N GLN A 223 7.26 12.90 -8.57
CA GLN A 223 5.95 12.26 -8.67
C GLN A 223 5.77 11.10 -7.68
N GLU A 224 6.82 10.32 -7.38
CA GLU A 224 6.79 9.29 -6.34
C GLU A 224 6.47 9.91 -4.97
N TYR A 225 7.22 10.94 -4.56
CA TYR A 225 7.00 11.61 -3.27
C TYR A 225 5.66 12.35 -3.20
N LEU A 226 5.28 13.08 -4.25
CA LEU A 226 4.05 13.89 -4.24
C LEU A 226 2.80 13.01 -4.20
N THR A 227 2.82 11.85 -4.85
CA THR A 227 1.72 10.88 -4.82
C THR A 227 1.55 10.31 -3.41
N ASP A 228 2.64 9.88 -2.77
CA ASP A 228 2.62 9.39 -1.39
C ASP A 228 2.19 10.50 -0.40
N CYS A 229 2.72 11.71 -0.57
CA CYS A 229 2.36 12.86 0.26
C CYS A 229 0.89 13.22 0.15
N LEU A 230 0.31 13.21 -1.06
CA LEU A 230 -1.13 13.45 -1.26
C LEU A 230 -1.97 12.42 -0.49
N ILE A 231 -1.61 11.14 -0.59
CA ILE A 231 -2.31 10.06 0.12
C ILE A 231 -2.22 10.32 1.62
N GLN A 232 -1.03 10.58 2.17
CA GLN A 232 -0.83 10.72 3.61
C GLN A 232 -1.47 11.98 4.23
N VAL A 233 -1.46 13.09 3.51
CA VAL A 233 -1.84 14.40 4.05
C VAL A 233 -3.35 14.61 4.12
N PHE A 234 -4.11 14.10 3.14
CA PHE A 234 -5.57 14.29 3.09
C PHE A 234 -6.34 13.17 3.81
N PRO A 235 -7.53 13.48 4.38
CA PRO A 235 -8.37 12.51 5.09
C PRO A 235 -9.00 11.48 4.15
N ASP A 236 -9.45 10.36 4.72
CA ASP A 236 -10.01 9.23 3.97
C ASP A 236 -11.31 9.56 3.24
N GLU A 237 -12.15 10.43 3.81
CA GLU A 237 -13.39 10.90 3.19
C GLU A 237 -13.13 11.57 1.83
N PHE A 238 -12.07 12.37 1.75
CA PHE A 238 -11.69 13.05 0.51
C PHE A 238 -11.24 12.05 -0.54
N HIS A 239 -10.41 11.09 -0.14
CA HIS A 239 -9.92 10.04 -1.03
C HIS A 239 -11.04 9.15 -1.54
N LEU A 240 -12.03 8.82 -0.71
CA LEU A 240 -13.18 8.01 -1.11
C LEU A 240 -13.98 8.68 -2.22
N ASP A 241 -14.28 9.97 -2.11
CA ASP A 241 -15.09 10.67 -3.11
C ASP A 241 -14.31 11.02 -4.38
N SER A 242 -12.97 10.98 -4.30
CA SER A 242 -12.09 11.44 -5.37
C SER A 242 -11.17 10.38 -5.96
N ILE A 243 -11.31 9.10 -5.59
CA ILE A 243 -10.37 8.04 -5.98
C ILE A 243 -10.23 7.93 -7.50
N GLN A 244 -11.32 8.11 -8.25
CA GLN A 244 -11.28 8.01 -9.71
C GLN A 244 -10.40 9.11 -10.32
N LEU A 245 -10.53 10.36 -9.86
CA LEU A 245 -9.69 11.47 -10.31
C LEU A 245 -8.22 11.20 -10.02
N PHE A 246 -7.92 10.65 -8.84
CA PHE A 246 -6.57 10.27 -8.45
C PHE A 246 -6.00 9.17 -9.37
N LEU A 247 -6.75 8.07 -9.57
CA LEU A 247 -6.32 6.95 -10.41
C LEU A 247 -6.13 7.35 -11.89
N ASP A 248 -7.01 8.20 -12.42
CA ASP A 248 -6.88 8.74 -13.78
C ASP A 248 -5.61 9.60 -13.93
N ALA A 249 -5.22 10.35 -12.89
CA ALA A 249 -3.95 11.07 -12.89
C ALA A 249 -2.73 10.14 -12.79
N MET A 250 -2.82 9.02 -12.05
CA MET A 250 -1.74 8.03 -11.96
C MET A 250 -1.38 7.41 -13.31
N ALA A 251 -2.36 7.28 -14.21
CA ALA A 251 -2.17 6.81 -15.58
C ALA A 251 -1.31 7.76 -16.43
N ASN A 252 -1.17 9.02 -16.02
CA ASN A 252 -0.47 10.07 -16.77
C ASN A 252 0.89 10.48 -16.15
N LEU A 253 1.36 9.76 -15.12
CA LEU A 253 2.66 10.02 -14.52
C LEU A 253 3.82 9.55 -15.42
N HIS A 254 5.03 9.97 -15.07
CA HIS A 254 6.25 9.58 -15.76
C HIS A 254 6.39 8.04 -15.78
N PRO A 255 6.75 7.41 -16.92
CA PRO A 255 6.74 5.95 -17.10
C PRO A 255 7.50 5.15 -16.04
N GLN A 256 8.59 5.72 -15.52
CA GLN A 256 9.43 5.07 -14.51
C GLN A 256 8.92 5.19 -13.06
N VAL A 257 7.82 5.90 -12.83
CA VAL A 257 7.18 6.02 -11.51
C VAL A 257 6.39 4.76 -11.23
N ASP A 258 6.74 4.08 -10.14
CA ASP A 258 5.97 2.94 -9.64
C ASP A 258 4.81 3.46 -8.78
N ILE A 259 3.58 3.24 -9.26
CA ILE A 259 2.35 3.62 -8.57
C ILE A 259 1.80 2.51 -7.67
N SER A 260 2.35 1.28 -7.77
CA SER A 260 1.77 0.11 -7.11
C SER A 260 1.77 0.24 -5.59
N GLU A 261 2.89 0.64 -4.99
CA GLU A 261 3.01 0.77 -3.54
C GLU A 261 2.11 1.90 -2.97
N PRO A 262 2.13 3.14 -3.50
CA PRO A 262 1.21 4.18 -3.04
C PRO A 262 -0.27 3.82 -3.21
N VAL A 263 -0.65 3.25 -4.35
CA VAL A 263 -2.05 2.88 -4.60
C VAL A 263 -2.49 1.75 -3.67
N VAL A 264 -1.67 0.70 -3.48
CA VAL A 264 -1.99 -0.38 -2.54
C VAL A 264 -2.09 0.14 -1.10
N ALA A 265 -1.22 1.07 -0.70
CA ALA A 265 -1.32 1.73 0.60
C ALA A 265 -2.63 2.51 0.75
N LEU A 266 -3.05 3.25 -0.28
CA LEU A 266 -4.35 3.95 -0.30
C LEU A 266 -5.51 2.96 -0.19
N LEU A 267 -5.55 1.90 -1.01
CA LEU A 267 -6.62 0.89 -0.95
C LEU A 267 -6.71 0.23 0.43
N THR A 268 -5.56 -0.10 1.03
CA THR A 268 -5.50 -0.68 2.38
C THR A 268 -6.03 0.30 3.43
N ARG A 269 -5.70 1.58 3.31
CA ARG A 269 -6.17 2.64 4.20
C ARG A 269 -7.69 2.82 4.08
N LEU A 270 -8.21 2.86 2.86
CA LEU A 270 -9.64 2.97 2.57
C LEU A 270 -10.43 1.74 3.04
N ALA A 271 -9.88 0.53 2.93
CA ALA A 271 -10.51 -0.68 3.47
C ALA A 271 -10.70 -0.58 4.99
N LYS A 272 -9.67 -0.12 5.71
CA LYS A 272 -9.75 0.09 7.16
C LYS A 272 -10.79 1.15 7.53
N TYR A 273 -10.83 2.25 6.77
CA TYR A 273 -11.81 3.30 6.97
C TYR A 273 -13.25 2.79 6.73
N HIS A 274 -13.48 2.05 5.64
CA HIS A 274 -14.78 1.46 5.34
C HIS A 274 -15.29 0.54 6.46
N HIS A 275 -14.41 -0.27 7.06
CA HIS A 275 -14.78 -1.10 8.21
C HIS A 275 -15.17 -0.29 9.45
N ALA A 276 -14.57 0.89 9.65
CA ALA A 276 -14.93 1.79 10.74
C ALA A 276 -16.24 2.55 10.47
N THR A 277 -16.54 2.87 9.20
CA THR A 277 -17.72 3.64 8.78
C THR A 277 -18.50 2.94 7.65
N PRO A 278 -19.40 1.98 7.98
CA PRO A 278 -20.02 1.06 7.00
C PRO A 278 -21.02 1.68 5.98
N ASN A 279 -21.26 3.00 6.04
CA ASN A 279 -22.25 3.69 5.21
C ASN A 279 -21.65 4.51 4.04
N HIS A 280 -20.32 4.66 3.96
CA HIS A 280 -19.67 5.41 2.88
C HIS A 280 -18.88 4.48 1.94
N GLY A 281 -19.11 4.60 0.63
CA GLY A 281 -18.22 4.01 -0.39
C GLY A 281 -18.69 2.75 -1.15
N ARG A 282 -20.00 2.49 -1.28
CA ARG A 282 -20.48 1.23 -1.93
C ARG A 282 -20.33 1.17 -3.46
N ASP A 283 -20.17 2.30 -4.17
CA ASP A 283 -20.25 2.33 -5.64
C ASP A 283 -18.97 2.76 -6.40
N LEU A 284 -17.87 3.14 -5.74
CA LEU A 284 -16.72 3.71 -6.45
C LEU A 284 -15.75 2.70 -7.10
N LEU A 285 -15.83 1.42 -6.73
CA LEU A 285 -14.80 0.44 -7.10
C LEU A 285 -14.92 -0.15 -8.50
N ILE A 286 -16.10 -0.10 -9.12
CA ILE A 286 -16.36 -0.79 -10.39
C ILE A 286 -15.60 -0.12 -11.57
N LYS A 287 -15.17 1.15 -11.42
CA LYS A 287 -14.42 1.91 -12.44
C LYS A 287 -12.90 1.95 -12.23
N CYS A 288 -12.41 1.58 -11.05
CA CYS A 288 -10.99 1.66 -10.68
C CYS A 288 -10.07 0.74 -11.49
N SER A 289 -10.62 -0.33 -12.08
CA SER A 289 -9.85 -1.35 -12.78
C SER A 289 -9.22 -0.81 -14.08
N HIS A 290 -9.97 -0.10 -14.92
CA HIS A 290 -9.49 0.26 -16.25
C HIS A 290 -8.29 1.23 -16.23
N SER A 291 -8.35 2.30 -15.43
CA SER A 291 -7.32 3.34 -15.42
C SER A 291 -5.97 2.86 -14.87
N LEU A 292 -5.99 1.89 -13.95
CA LEU A 292 -4.79 1.29 -13.37
C LEU A 292 -4.02 0.40 -14.36
N TYR A 293 -4.70 -0.15 -15.37
CA TYR A 293 -4.11 -1.09 -16.33
C TYR A 293 -3.60 -0.42 -17.60
N CYS A 294 -3.78 0.89 -17.76
CA CYS A 294 -3.28 1.62 -18.94
C CYS A 294 -1.74 1.67 -19.03
N ARG A 295 -1.01 1.37 -17.95
CA ARG A 295 0.47 1.42 -17.88
C ARG A 295 1.16 0.05 -17.84
N GLU A 296 0.48 -0.99 -18.34
CA GLU A 296 0.98 -2.38 -18.35
C GLU A 296 2.37 -2.54 -18.99
N THR A 297 2.73 -1.70 -19.96
CA THR A 297 4.01 -1.77 -20.69
C THR A 297 5.16 -1.02 -20.00
N GLU A 298 4.87 -0.13 -19.06
CA GLU A 298 5.86 0.77 -18.44
C GLU A 298 6.28 0.32 -17.05
N VAL A 299 5.36 -0.31 -16.31
CA VAL A 299 5.54 -0.72 -14.93
C VAL A 299 6.08 -2.15 -14.85
N SER A 300 6.86 -2.45 -13.81
CA SER A 300 7.37 -3.80 -13.58
C SER A 300 6.22 -4.80 -13.38
N SER A 301 6.37 -6.02 -13.90
CA SER A 301 5.34 -7.06 -13.75
C SER A 301 5.07 -7.40 -12.28
N ALA A 302 6.09 -7.34 -11.40
CA ALA A 302 5.94 -7.57 -9.97
C ALA A 302 5.04 -6.51 -9.32
N SER A 303 5.28 -5.24 -9.66
CA SER A 303 4.49 -4.10 -9.17
C SER A 303 3.03 -4.17 -9.63
N LEU A 304 2.78 -4.52 -10.89
CA LEU A 304 1.41 -4.68 -11.42
C LEU A 304 0.68 -5.86 -10.76
N LEU A 305 1.33 -7.00 -10.58
CA LEU A 305 0.73 -8.15 -9.87
C LEU A 305 0.43 -7.82 -8.41
N ARG A 306 1.30 -7.06 -7.74
CA ARG A 306 1.04 -6.55 -6.38
C ARG A 306 -0.19 -5.65 -6.35
N LEU A 307 -0.34 -4.77 -7.34
CA LEU A 307 -1.51 -3.91 -7.48
C LEU A 307 -2.79 -4.74 -7.68
N TYR A 308 -2.77 -5.73 -8.58
CA TYR A 308 -3.90 -6.65 -8.77
C TYR A 308 -4.28 -7.36 -7.46
N ALA A 309 -3.31 -7.88 -6.71
CA ALA A 309 -3.55 -8.50 -5.41
C ALA A 309 -4.17 -7.52 -4.41
N GLY A 310 -3.67 -6.28 -4.33
CA GLY A 310 -4.24 -5.23 -3.48
C GLY A 310 -5.67 -4.85 -3.86
N VAL A 311 -6.01 -4.87 -5.16
CA VAL A 311 -7.40 -4.69 -5.62
C VAL A 311 -8.30 -5.84 -5.14
N LEU A 312 -7.85 -7.10 -5.21
CA LEU A 312 -8.62 -8.23 -4.69
C LEU A 312 -8.87 -8.12 -3.18
N GLU A 313 -7.85 -7.75 -2.41
CA GLU A 313 -7.96 -7.52 -0.96
C GLU A 313 -8.95 -6.39 -0.63
N PHE A 314 -8.91 -5.30 -1.40
CA PHE A 314 -9.83 -4.19 -1.24
C PHE A 314 -11.27 -4.57 -1.57
N VAL A 315 -11.48 -5.35 -2.63
CA VAL A 315 -12.82 -5.86 -3.00
C VAL A 315 -13.38 -6.74 -1.88
N LEU A 316 -12.55 -7.59 -1.27
CA LEU A 316 -12.96 -8.43 -0.14
C LEU A 316 -13.33 -7.61 1.10
N ALA A 317 -12.64 -6.51 1.36
CA ALA A 317 -12.89 -5.66 2.51
C ALA A 317 -14.17 -4.82 2.37
N CYS A 318 -14.44 -4.31 1.16
CA CYS A 318 -15.46 -3.28 0.94
C CYS A 318 -16.82 -3.80 0.43
N PHE A 319 -16.88 -4.98 -0.19
CA PHE A 319 -18.12 -5.49 -0.75
C PHE A 319 -18.79 -6.52 0.15
N HIS A 320 -20.11 -6.35 0.36
CA HIS A 320 -20.94 -7.30 1.11
C HIS A 320 -21.04 -8.65 0.39
N ASN A 321 -21.13 -8.63 -0.95
CA ASN A 321 -20.99 -9.81 -1.80
C ASN A 321 -19.79 -9.63 -2.73
N PRO A 322 -18.59 -10.10 -2.33
CA PRO A 322 -17.35 -9.84 -3.07
C PRO A 322 -17.21 -10.71 -4.33
N LEU A 323 -17.94 -11.82 -4.44
CA LEU A 323 -17.73 -12.84 -5.48
C LEU A 323 -17.73 -12.29 -6.92
N PRO A 324 -18.75 -11.54 -7.39
CA PRO A 324 -18.79 -11.09 -8.79
C PRO A 324 -17.68 -10.09 -9.14
N SER A 325 -17.39 -9.17 -8.23
CA SER A 325 -16.33 -8.16 -8.43
C SER A 325 -14.94 -8.80 -8.35
N MET A 326 -14.75 -9.74 -7.43
CA MET A 326 -13.50 -10.46 -7.28
C MET A 326 -13.23 -11.37 -8.48
N SER A 327 -14.25 -12.07 -8.99
CA SER A 327 -14.13 -12.91 -10.18
C SER A 327 -13.67 -12.08 -11.39
N ARG A 328 -14.30 -10.93 -11.65
CA ARG A 328 -13.88 -10.02 -12.73
C ARG A 328 -12.43 -9.53 -12.57
N ALA A 329 -12.05 -9.11 -11.36
CA ALA A 329 -10.69 -8.64 -11.09
C ALA A 329 -9.64 -9.76 -11.22
N ALA A 330 -9.96 -10.97 -10.76
CA ALA A 330 -9.10 -12.14 -10.87
C ALA A 330 -8.89 -12.57 -12.35
N VAL A 331 -9.94 -12.47 -13.18
CA VAL A 331 -9.84 -12.74 -14.62
C VAL A 331 -8.89 -11.74 -15.29
N SER A 332 -9.02 -10.44 -15.02
CA SER A 332 -8.10 -9.42 -15.54
C SER A 332 -6.66 -9.66 -15.09
N ALA A 333 -6.46 -9.95 -13.81
CA ALA A 333 -5.14 -10.24 -13.25
C ALA A 333 -4.49 -11.47 -13.89
N THR A 334 -5.28 -12.54 -14.09
CA THR A 334 -4.79 -13.78 -14.71
C THR A 334 -4.46 -13.57 -16.18
N ALA A 335 -5.26 -12.79 -16.91
CA ALA A 335 -4.98 -12.44 -18.30
C ALA A 335 -3.67 -11.65 -18.46
N PHE A 336 -3.32 -10.81 -17.47
CA PHE A 336 -2.00 -10.19 -17.40
C PHE A 336 -0.91 -11.20 -17.05
N LEU A 337 -1.09 -12.00 -15.99
CA LEU A 337 -0.11 -12.97 -15.50
C LEU A 337 0.38 -13.93 -16.59
N VAL A 338 -0.52 -14.47 -17.42
CA VAL A 338 -0.18 -15.41 -18.50
C VAL A 338 0.72 -14.75 -19.57
N ARG A 339 0.65 -13.42 -19.73
CA ARG A 339 1.53 -12.67 -20.64
C ARG A 339 2.92 -12.41 -20.05
N VAL A 340 3.12 -12.57 -18.74
CA VAL A 340 4.40 -12.31 -18.05
C VAL A 340 5.40 -13.42 -18.35
N LYS A 341 6.49 -13.07 -19.04
CA LYS A 341 7.56 -14.00 -19.43
C LYS A 341 8.67 -14.14 -18.38
N MET A 342 9.04 -13.05 -17.71
CA MET A 342 10.12 -13.05 -16.73
C MET A 342 9.60 -13.36 -15.32
N ARG A 343 10.11 -14.43 -14.72
CA ARG A 343 9.70 -14.93 -13.39
C ARG A 343 10.80 -14.66 -12.36
N SER A 344 11.04 -13.40 -12.02
CA SER A 344 11.88 -13.09 -10.87
C SER A 344 11.16 -13.46 -9.57
N ASP A 345 11.91 -13.61 -8.48
CA ASP A 345 11.35 -13.97 -7.16
C ASP A 345 10.21 -13.02 -6.75
N ALA A 346 10.36 -11.72 -6.99
CA ALA A 346 9.33 -10.72 -6.70
C ALA A 346 8.05 -10.91 -7.53
N VAL A 347 8.16 -11.33 -8.80
CA VAL A 347 6.98 -11.61 -9.65
C VAL A 347 6.30 -12.88 -9.16
N VAL A 348 7.06 -13.91 -8.82
CA VAL A 348 6.55 -15.17 -8.29
C VAL A 348 5.83 -14.97 -6.97
N GLU A 349 6.40 -14.18 -6.05
CA GLU A 349 5.78 -13.82 -4.77
C GLU A 349 4.46 -13.05 -4.97
N ALA A 350 4.44 -12.08 -5.89
CA ALA A 350 3.22 -11.35 -6.21
C ALA A 350 2.14 -12.24 -6.84
N GLY A 351 2.52 -13.15 -7.74
CA GLY A 351 1.62 -14.14 -8.33
C GLY A 351 1.08 -15.15 -7.31
N GLU A 352 1.90 -15.55 -6.33
CA GLU A 352 1.43 -16.39 -5.23
C GLU A 352 0.41 -15.66 -4.36
N ARG A 353 0.67 -14.38 -4.03
CA ARG A 353 -0.32 -13.58 -3.29
C ARG A 353 -1.63 -13.47 -4.05
N LEU A 354 -1.58 -13.27 -5.37
CA LEU A 354 -2.77 -13.20 -6.23
C LEU A 354 -3.66 -14.44 -6.12
N ALA A 355 -3.08 -15.65 -6.09
CA ALA A 355 -3.85 -16.89 -5.88
C ALA A 355 -4.35 -17.03 -4.43
N LEU A 356 -3.53 -16.63 -3.45
CA LEU A 356 -3.85 -16.80 -2.04
C LEU A 356 -4.99 -15.91 -1.55
N VAL A 357 -5.11 -14.68 -2.06
CA VAL A 357 -6.15 -13.74 -1.63
C VAL A 357 -7.57 -14.37 -1.67
N PRO A 358 -8.07 -14.87 -2.82
CA PRO A 358 -9.39 -15.49 -2.88
C PRO A 358 -9.47 -16.81 -2.09
N LEU A 359 -8.42 -17.64 -2.14
CA LEU A 359 -8.38 -18.95 -1.46
C LEU A 359 -8.44 -18.81 0.06
N GLU A 360 -7.74 -17.83 0.64
CA GLU A 360 -7.74 -17.57 2.07
C GLU A 360 -9.03 -16.90 2.52
N ALA A 361 -9.59 -15.98 1.72
CA ALA A 361 -10.74 -15.16 2.09
C ALA A 361 -12.10 -15.83 1.87
N LEU A 362 -12.23 -16.73 0.89
CA LEU A 362 -13.48 -17.46 0.63
C LEU A 362 -13.41 -18.94 1.00
N GLY A 363 -12.22 -19.56 1.00
CA GLY A 363 -12.10 -21.00 1.17
C GLY A 363 -12.75 -21.74 0.01
N VAL A 364 -13.61 -22.73 0.30
CA VAL A 364 -14.26 -23.59 -0.70
C VAL A 364 -15.16 -22.80 -1.66
N ALA A 365 -15.79 -21.72 -1.20
CA ALA A 365 -16.62 -20.86 -2.04
C ALA A 365 -15.86 -20.18 -3.20
N ALA A 366 -14.51 -20.11 -3.14
CA ALA A 366 -13.71 -19.65 -4.28
C ALA A 366 -13.79 -20.60 -5.49
N LEU A 367 -14.12 -21.87 -5.26
CA LEU A 367 -14.17 -22.94 -6.27
C LEU A 367 -15.59 -23.18 -6.81
N GLU A 368 -16.58 -22.47 -6.27
CA GLU A 368 -17.97 -22.55 -6.73
C GLU A 368 -18.21 -21.64 -7.94
N ASP A 369 -17.52 -20.49 -8.03
CA ASP A 369 -17.55 -19.60 -9.19
C ASP A 369 -16.56 -20.08 -10.28
N PRO A 370 -17.03 -20.49 -11.48
CA PRO A 370 -16.17 -21.09 -12.50
C PRO A 370 -15.07 -20.15 -13.02
N ALA A 371 -15.35 -18.85 -13.10
CA ALA A 371 -14.37 -17.87 -13.60
C ALA A 371 -13.26 -17.60 -12.58
N LEU A 372 -13.60 -17.53 -11.30
CA LEU A 372 -12.63 -17.43 -10.21
C LEU A 372 -11.83 -18.73 -10.07
N GLU A 373 -12.48 -19.89 -10.15
CA GLU A 373 -11.82 -21.20 -10.16
C GLU A 373 -10.77 -21.28 -11.28
N ALA A 374 -11.16 -20.97 -12.52
CA ALA A 374 -10.26 -21.00 -13.66
C ALA A 374 -9.07 -20.04 -13.49
N SER A 375 -9.31 -18.85 -12.91
CA SER A 375 -8.28 -17.85 -12.62
C SER A 375 -7.27 -18.36 -11.58
N VAL A 376 -7.76 -18.95 -10.49
CA VAL A 376 -6.92 -19.52 -9.43
C VAL A 376 -6.12 -20.71 -9.95
N VAL A 377 -6.75 -21.64 -10.66
CA VAL A 377 -6.08 -22.83 -11.22
C VAL A 377 -4.99 -22.42 -12.19
N THR A 378 -5.27 -21.47 -13.09
CA THR A 378 -4.30 -20.95 -14.06
C THR A 378 -3.13 -20.25 -13.35
N THR A 379 -3.42 -19.44 -12.32
CA THR A 379 -2.38 -18.77 -11.52
C THR A 379 -1.50 -19.78 -10.80
N LEU A 380 -2.09 -20.82 -10.19
CA LEU A 380 -1.33 -21.88 -9.54
C LEU A 380 -0.46 -22.63 -10.55
N GLN A 381 -0.99 -23.04 -11.70
CA GLN A 381 -0.21 -23.73 -12.75
C GLN A 381 0.96 -22.88 -13.28
N TRP A 382 0.81 -21.55 -13.28
CA TRP A 382 1.88 -20.64 -13.67
C TRP A 382 3.03 -20.59 -12.63
N LEU A 383 2.76 -20.84 -11.35
CA LEU A 383 3.72 -20.74 -10.26
C LEU A 383 4.71 -21.93 -10.20
N PRO A 384 5.97 -21.69 -9.73
CA PRO A 384 6.90 -22.76 -9.40
C PRO A 384 6.34 -23.75 -8.36
N VAL A 385 6.82 -25.00 -8.39
CA VAL A 385 6.37 -26.08 -7.49
C VAL A 385 6.39 -25.66 -6.01
N PRO A 386 7.46 -25.02 -5.46
CA PRO A 386 7.48 -24.64 -4.05
C PRO A 386 6.35 -23.68 -3.66
N ASN A 387 6.05 -22.71 -4.52
CA ASN A 387 4.99 -21.73 -4.31
C ASN A 387 3.60 -22.35 -4.44
N ARG A 388 3.41 -23.26 -5.41
CA ARG A 388 2.18 -24.07 -5.50
C ARG A 388 1.92 -24.87 -4.23
N LYS A 389 2.96 -25.51 -3.69
CA LYS A 389 2.89 -26.28 -2.45
C LYS A 389 2.53 -25.39 -1.26
N ARG A 390 3.17 -24.23 -1.14
CA ARG A 390 2.87 -23.23 -0.10
C ARG A 390 1.43 -22.72 -0.21
N ALA A 391 0.97 -22.40 -1.42
CA ALA A 391 -0.39 -21.95 -1.67
C ALA A 391 -1.44 -23.02 -1.29
N ALA A 392 -1.21 -24.28 -1.71
CA ALA A 392 -2.06 -25.41 -1.35
C ALA A 392 -2.13 -25.62 0.18
N TYR A 393 -1.00 -25.51 0.90
CA TYR A 393 -0.98 -25.64 2.36
C TYR A 393 -1.78 -24.52 3.06
N ARG A 394 -1.62 -23.28 2.60
CA ARG A 394 -2.37 -22.13 3.11
C ARG A 394 -3.87 -22.26 2.84
N PHE A 395 -4.26 -22.71 1.64
CA PHE A 395 -5.65 -23.01 1.33
C PHE A 395 -6.21 -24.11 2.25
N CYS A 396 -5.53 -25.25 2.38
CA CYS A 396 -5.93 -26.35 3.26
C CYS A 396 -6.16 -25.86 4.70
N THR A 397 -5.21 -25.11 5.25
CA THR A 397 -5.33 -24.56 6.60
C THR A 397 -6.44 -23.51 6.74
N SER A 398 -6.71 -22.72 5.70
CA SER A 398 -7.86 -21.80 5.67
C SER A 398 -9.19 -22.54 5.74
N VAL A 399 -9.37 -23.59 4.92
CA VAL A 399 -10.58 -24.42 4.92
C VAL A 399 -10.81 -25.07 6.29
N ILE A 400 -9.75 -25.62 6.91
CA ILE A 400 -9.82 -26.21 8.25
C ILE A 400 -10.22 -25.18 9.32
N LYS A 401 -9.68 -23.96 9.26
CA LYS A 401 -10.01 -22.89 10.23
C LYS A 401 -11.47 -22.48 10.13
N ARG A 402 -12.05 -22.45 8.93
CA ARG A 402 -13.45 -22.07 8.68
C ARG A 402 -14.45 -23.11 9.16
N ARG A 403 -14.06 -24.39 9.21
CA ARG A 403 -14.92 -25.53 9.61
C ARG A 403 -16.20 -25.67 8.79
N VAL A 404 -16.17 -25.24 7.52
CA VAL A 404 -17.29 -25.40 6.59
C VAL A 404 -17.23 -26.82 6.03
N SER A 405 -18.35 -27.53 6.11
CA SER A 405 -18.49 -28.88 5.55
C SER A 405 -18.56 -28.82 4.02
N ILE A 406 -17.89 -29.76 3.36
CA ILE A 406 -17.98 -29.98 1.92
C ILE A 406 -19.07 -31.03 1.69
N THR A 407 -20.14 -30.63 1.02
CA THR A 407 -21.34 -31.47 0.81
C THR A 407 -21.41 -32.04 -0.61
N GLU A 408 -20.78 -31.40 -1.59
CA GLU A 408 -20.88 -31.79 -2.99
C GLU A 408 -19.66 -32.60 -3.47
N PRO A 409 -19.87 -33.75 -4.16
CA PRO A 409 -18.78 -34.57 -4.73
C PRO A 409 -17.87 -33.80 -5.68
N ALA A 410 -18.43 -32.99 -6.58
CA ALA A 410 -17.66 -32.19 -7.53
C ALA A 410 -16.73 -31.20 -6.80
N THR A 411 -17.24 -30.54 -5.76
CA THR A 411 -16.46 -29.60 -4.94
C THR A 411 -15.36 -30.31 -4.15
N ALA A 412 -15.63 -31.51 -3.63
CA ALA A 412 -14.60 -32.33 -2.99
C ALA A 412 -13.48 -32.68 -3.98
N GLU A 413 -13.81 -33.09 -5.20
CA GLU A 413 -12.82 -33.39 -6.24
C GLU A 413 -11.96 -32.16 -6.59
N LYS A 414 -12.58 -30.98 -6.77
CA LYS A 414 -11.87 -29.72 -7.02
C LYS A 414 -10.88 -29.38 -5.89
N VAL A 415 -11.33 -29.48 -4.64
CA VAL A 415 -10.50 -29.20 -3.45
C VAL A 415 -9.27 -30.11 -3.42
N PHE A 416 -9.44 -31.42 -3.54
CA PHE A 416 -8.30 -32.35 -3.51
C PHE A 416 -7.41 -32.24 -4.74
N THR A 417 -7.95 -31.83 -5.90
CA THR A 417 -7.16 -31.54 -7.11
C THR A 417 -6.22 -30.35 -6.89
N LEU A 418 -6.70 -29.28 -6.26
CA LEU A 418 -5.88 -28.12 -5.90
C LEU A 418 -4.79 -28.49 -4.88
N LEU A 419 -5.07 -29.47 -4.01
CA LEU A 419 -4.14 -29.96 -2.99
C LEU A 419 -3.13 -31.00 -3.50
N LEU A 420 -3.15 -31.37 -4.78
CA LEU A 420 -2.20 -32.33 -5.37
C LEU A 420 -0.72 -32.03 -5.06
N PRO A 421 -0.23 -30.77 -5.05
CA PRO A 421 1.15 -30.46 -4.69
C PRO A 421 1.55 -30.89 -3.25
N LEU A 422 0.58 -31.06 -2.34
CA LEU A 422 0.80 -31.61 -0.99
C LEU A 422 0.64 -33.12 -0.94
N ILE A 423 -0.10 -33.69 -1.90
CA ILE A 423 -0.39 -35.13 -1.93
C ILE A 423 0.78 -35.86 -2.58
N ARG A 424 1.25 -35.42 -3.73
CA ARG A 424 2.35 -36.05 -4.47
C ARG A 424 3.47 -35.05 -4.73
N ASP A 425 4.71 -35.52 -4.76
CA ASP A 425 5.82 -34.73 -5.24
C ASP A 425 5.85 -34.75 -6.77
N GLU A 426 5.93 -33.57 -7.37
CA GLU A 426 6.31 -33.47 -8.77
C GLU A 426 7.82 -33.66 -8.84
N VAL A 427 8.27 -34.68 -9.58
CA VAL A 427 9.70 -34.99 -9.72
C VAL A 427 10.37 -33.83 -10.45
N ASN A 428 11.01 -32.93 -9.71
CA ASN A 428 11.78 -31.84 -10.26
C ASN A 428 13.27 -32.14 -10.04
N PRO A 429 14.03 -32.50 -11.09
CA PRO A 429 15.43 -32.91 -10.94
C PRO A 429 16.37 -31.80 -10.44
N ALA A 430 15.88 -30.56 -10.31
CA ALA A 430 16.63 -29.41 -9.79
C ALA A 430 16.51 -29.20 -8.27
N ASP A 431 15.55 -29.84 -7.58
CA ASP A 431 15.38 -29.69 -6.12
C ASP A 431 16.30 -30.65 -5.36
N LEU A 432 17.49 -30.16 -4.99
CA LEU A 432 18.51 -30.91 -4.25
C LEU A 432 18.21 -31.03 -2.74
N SER A 433 17.22 -30.31 -2.22
CA SER A 433 16.84 -30.36 -0.80
C SER A 433 15.55 -31.14 -0.58
N ALA A 434 15.67 -32.36 -0.03
CA ALA A 434 14.50 -33.09 0.46
C ALA A 434 13.82 -32.29 1.59
N PRO A 435 12.47 -32.16 1.59
CA PRO A 435 11.77 -31.50 2.67
C PRO A 435 12.01 -32.23 4.00
N SER A 436 12.13 -31.49 5.10
CA SER A 436 12.30 -32.12 6.41
C SER A 436 11.09 -32.99 6.77
N ARG A 437 11.34 -34.15 7.37
CA ARG A 437 10.28 -35.08 7.82
C ARG A 437 9.18 -34.38 8.63
N ALA A 438 9.55 -33.49 9.54
CA ALA A 438 8.61 -32.71 10.34
C ALA A 438 7.68 -31.79 9.51
N THR A 439 8.17 -31.29 8.37
CA THR A 439 7.35 -30.46 7.46
C THR A 439 6.33 -31.32 6.73
N VAL A 440 6.76 -32.46 6.18
CA VAL A 440 5.88 -33.43 5.53
C VAL A 440 4.80 -33.90 6.50
N GLU A 441 5.19 -34.30 7.72
CA GLU A 441 4.24 -34.71 8.76
C GLU A 441 3.20 -33.62 9.03
N ARG A 442 3.61 -32.35 9.18
CA ARG A 442 2.67 -31.24 9.42
C ARG A 442 1.69 -31.03 8.27
N GLU A 443 2.16 -31.12 7.03
CA GLU A 443 1.33 -31.01 5.83
C GLU A 443 0.31 -32.15 5.76
N GLN A 444 0.74 -33.39 6.01
CA GLN A 444 -0.15 -34.55 5.97
C GLN A 444 -1.17 -34.55 7.10
N HIS A 445 -0.81 -34.07 8.30
CA HIS A 445 -1.78 -33.88 9.38
C HIS A 445 -2.85 -32.83 9.03
N ALA A 446 -2.52 -31.81 8.22
CA ALA A 446 -3.51 -30.85 7.73
C ALA A 446 -4.47 -31.54 6.74
N LEU A 447 -3.94 -32.29 5.77
CA LEU A 447 -4.77 -33.07 4.84
C LEU A 447 -5.67 -34.08 5.56
N ALA A 448 -5.14 -34.78 6.57
CA ALA A 448 -5.89 -35.68 7.43
C ALA A 448 -7.08 -34.96 8.09
N LYS A 449 -6.86 -33.78 8.68
CA LYS A 449 -7.94 -32.98 9.29
C LYS A 449 -9.00 -32.53 8.28
N LEU A 450 -8.60 -32.23 7.05
CA LEU A 450 -9.53 -31.82 5.99
C LEU A 450 -10.53 -32.93 5.63
N THR A 451 -10.13 -34.21 5.69
CA THR A 451 -11.04 -35.34 5.40
C THR A 451 -12.28 -35.37 6.30
N HIS A 452 -12.17 -34.89 7.55
CA HIS A 452 -13.30 -34.79 8.47
C HIS A 452 -14.36 -33.76 8.07
N LEU A 453 -14.06 -32.88 7.11
CA LEU A 453 -15.02 -31.88 6.60
C LEU A 453 -15.91 -32.43 5.49
N LEU A 454 -15.63 -33.63 4.97
CA LEU A 454 -16.45 -34.33 3.97
C LEU A 454 -17.67 -34.96 4.66
N VAL A 455 -18.79 -34.25 4.64
CA VAL A 455 -20.02 -34.65 5.34
C VAL A 455 -21.21 -34.41 4.44
N HIS A 456 -22.04 -35.43 4.26
CA HIS A 456 -23.28 -35.31 3.50
C HIS A 456 -24.41 -36.09 4.21
N PRO A 457 -25.66 -35.58 4.21
CA PRO A 457 -26.78 -36.26 4.85
C PRO A 457 -27.07 -37.64 4.23
N THR A 458 -26.94 -37.78 2.91
CA THR A 458 -27.10 -39.06 2.19
C THR A 458 -25.80 -39.88 2.22
N PRO A 459 -25.83 -41.12 2.73
CA PRO A 459 -24.65 -41.99 2.84
C PRO A 459 -23.95 -42.28 1.51
N SER A 460 -24.70 -42.54 0.42
CA SER A 460 -24.13 -42.87 -0.89
C SER A 460 -23.28 -41.73 -1.48
N THR A 461 -23.77 -40.48 -1.38
CA THR A 461 -23.02 -39.29 -1.80
C THR A 461 -21.81 -39.02 -0.90
N GLN A 462 -21.92 -39.33 0.40
CA GLN A 462 -20.80 -39.24 1.33
C GLN A 462 -19.70 -40.27 0.98
N PHE A 463 -20.09 -41.48 0.60
CA PHE A 463 -19.18 -42.52 0.12
C PHE A 463 -18.51 -42.16 -1.21
N GLU A 464 -19.23 -41.51 -2.13
CA GLU A 464 -18.67 -40.96 -3.36
C GLU A 464 -17.56 -39.94 -3.09
N MET A 465 -17.79 -39.00 -2.16
CA MET A 465 -16.77 -38.05 -1.72
C MET A 465 -15.53 -38.74 -1.14
N TYR A 466 -15.72 -39.77 -0.30
CA TYR A 466 -14.61 -40.56 0.25
C TYR A 466 -13.85 -41.30 -0.84
N SER A 467 -14.55 -41.81 -1.85
CA SER A 467 -13.95 -42.48 -3.00
C SER A 467 -13.06 -41.53 -3.82
N HIS A 468 -13.53 -40.30 -4.08
CA HIS A 468 -12.71 -39.27 -4.72
C HIS A 468 -11.48 -38.90 -3.90
N ALA A 469 -11.65 -38.70 -2.59
CA ALA A 469 -10.55 -38.40 -1.68
C ALA A 469 -9.50 -39.52 -1.66
N ARG A 470 -9.92 -40.80 -1.55
CA ARG A 470 -9.04 -41.98 -1.60
C ARG A 470 -8.25 -42.06 -2.89
N ARG A 471 -8.90 -41.85 -4.04
CA ARG A 471 -8.26 -41.91 -5.37
C ARG A 471 -7.12 -40.90 -5.49
N LEU A 472 -7.28 -39.70 -4.94
CA LEU A 472 -6.26 -38.66 -4.99
C LEU A 472 -5.20 -38.87 -3.91
N LEU A 473 -5.59 -39.04 -2.64
CA LEU A 473 -4.66 -39.24 -1.51
C LEU A 473 -3.78 -40.49 -1.67
N GLY A 474 -4.29 -41.55 -2.32
CA GLY A 474 -3.55 -42.77 -2.61
C GLY A 474 -2.33 -42.57 -3.53
N GLN A 475 -2.23 -41.44 -4.23
CA GLN A 475 -1.08 -41.10 -5.09
C GLN A 475 0.15 -40.65 -4.29
N GLY A 476 0.01 -40.36 -2.99
CA GLY A 476 1.07 -39.72 -2.21
C GLY A 476 2.23 -40.59 -1.77
N GLY A 477 2.24 -41.88 -2.11
CA GLY A 477 3.31 -42.79 -1.73
C GLY A 477 3.40 -43.03 -0.21
N LEU A 478 4.36 -43.85 0.20
CA LEU A 478 4.31 -44.45 1.53
C LEU A 478 4.52 -43.52 2.71
N GLU A 479 5.29 -42.47 2.49
CA GLU A 479 5.57 -41.49 3.53
C GLU A 479 4.33 -40.65 3.88
N ARG A 480 3.37 -40.51 2.95
CA ARG A 480 2.22 -39.61 3.10
C ARG A 480 0.92 -40.35 3.42
N ILE A 481 0.69 -41.47 2.76
CA ILE A 481 -0.54 -42.28 2.86
C ILE A 481 -0.79 -42.72 4.32
N ARG A 482 0.28 -43.01 5.09
CA ARG A 482 0.20 -43.44 6.50
C ARG A 482 -0.50 -42.43 7.42
N PHE A 483 -0.48 -41.15 7.06
CA PHE A 483 -1.13 -40.08 7.84
C PHE A 483 -2.54 -39.77 7.32
N THR A 484 -2.76 -39.84 6.01
CA THR A 484 -3.97 -39.34 5.35
C THR A 484 -5.06 -40.40 5.16
N LEU A 485 -4.70 -41.67 4.96
CA LEU A 485 -5.71 -42.74 4.81
C LEU A 485 -6.28 -43.23 6.14
N VAL A 486 -5.53 -43.12 7.24
CA VAL A 486 -6.01 -43.58 8.56
C VAL A 486 -7.31 -42.88 8.97
N PRO A 487 -7.42 -41.53 8.93
CA PRO A 487 -8.70 -40.85 9.16
C PRO A 487 -9.80 -41.28 8.19
N LEU A 488 -9.47 -41.47 6.90
CA LEU A 488 -10.44 -41.85 5.88
C LEU A 488 -11.01 -43.25 6.12
N VAL A 489 -10.19 -44.19 6.58
CA VAL A 489 -10.61 -45.53 7.03
C VAL A 489 -11.60 -45.40 8.19
N LEU A 490 -11.26 -44.64 9.23
CA LEU A 490 -12.13 -44.46 10.40
C LEU A 490 -13.46 -43.78 10.05
N LEU A 491 -13.43 -42.75 9.19
CA LEU A 491 -14.62 -42.08 8.68
C LEU A 491 -15.50 -43.02 7.84
N SER A 492 -14.89 -43.87 7.01
CA SER A 492 -15.61 -44.87 6.22
C SER A 492 -16.24 -45.96 7.10
N LEU A 493 -15.58 -46.37 8.19
CA LEU A 493 -16.16 -47.28 9.19
C LEU A 493 -17.34 -46.65 9.95
N GLN A 494 -17.26 -45.36 10.28
CA GLN A 494 -18.37 -44.62 10.85
C GLN A 494 -19.56 -44.55 9.88
N LEU A 495 -19.28 -44.37 8.58
CA LEU A 495 -20.30 -44.40 7.54
C LEU A 495 -20.94 -45.78 7.41
N ALA A 496 -20.14 -46.86 7.44
CA ALA A 496 -20.64 -48.23 7.42
C ALA A 496 -21.62 -48.49 8.57
N ARG A 497 -21.27 -48.10 9.80
CA ARG A 497 -22.17 -48.23 10.97
C ARG A 497 -23.47 -47.43 10.86
N ARG A 498 -23.46 -46.32 10.12
CA ARG A 498 -24.66 -45.49 9.88
C ARG A 498 -25.63 -46.16 8.90
N VAL A 499 -25.12 -47.01 8.01
CA VAL A 499 -25.90 -47.80 7.06
C VAL A 499 -26.09 -49.19 7.67
N PHE A 500 -27.16 -49.37 8.46
CA PHE A 500 -27.48 -50.59 9.26
C PHE A 500 -27.56 -51.91 8.45
N GLN A 501 -27.48 -51.82 7.12
CA GLN A 501 -27.18 -52.92 6.20
C GLN A 501 -26.00 -52.44 5.36
N ALA A 502 -24.78 -52.57 5.88
CA ALA A 502 -23.61 -52.00 5.22
C ALA A 502 -23.55 -52.50 3.78
N GLU A 503 -23.60 -51.57 2.82
CA GLU A 503 -23.32 -51.91 1.43
C GLU A 503 -21.93 -52.57 1.42
N ALA A 504 -21.84 -53.84 1.01
CA ALA A 504 -20.58 -54.58 0.84
C ALA A 504 -19.44 -53.75 0.20
N PRO A 505 -19.72 -52.83 -0.76
CA PRO A 505 -18.75 -51.85 -1.25
C PRO A 505 -17.98 -51.04 -0.20
N ILE A 506 -18.60 -50.61 0.90
CA ILE A 506 -17.94 -49.75 1.91
C ILE A 506 -16.93 -50.56 2.72
N LEU A 507 -17.28 -51.78 3.13
CA LEU A 507 -16.36 -52.67 3.85
C LEU A 507 -15.21 -53.13 2.97
N GLN A 508 -15.48 -53.42 1.69
CA GLN A 508 -14.44 -53.69 0.70
C GLN A 508 -13.50 -52.48 0.52
N PHE A 509 -14.06 -51.27 0.41
CA PHE A 509 -13.27 -50.03 0.29
C PHE A 509 -12.36 -49.80 1.49
N VAL A 510 -12.85 -50.03 2.71
CA VAL A 510 -12.06 -49.96 3.94
C VAL A 510 -10.96 -51.03 3.96
N HIS A 511 -11.29 -52.27 3.57
CA HIS A 511 -10.33 -53.36 3.48
C HIS A 511 -9.20 -53.05 2.48
N GLU A 512 -9.52 -52.53 1.30
CA GLU A 512 -8.51 -52.11 0.31
C GLU A 512 -7.55 -51.05 0.86
N MET A 513 -8.08 -50.06 1.60
CA MET A 513 -7.24 -49.03 2.23
C MET A 513 -6.36 -49.59 3.35
N ALA A 514 -6.90 -50.46 4.21
CA ALA A 514 -6.14 -51.13 5.26
C ALA A 514 -5.04 -52.03 4.69
N THR A 515 -5.33 -52.76 3.61
CA THR A 515 -4.36 -53.58 2.88
C THR A 515 -3.30 -52.72 2.17
N ALA A 516 -3.68 -51.57 1.61
CA ALA A 516 -2.70 -50.64 1.03
C ALA A 516 -1.75 -50.04 2.08
N LEU A 517 -2.24 -49.80 3.30
CA LEU A 517 -1.44 -49.38 4.44
C LEU A 517 -0.53 -50.50 4.94
N ALA A 518 -0.99 -51.76 4.94
CA ALA A 518 -0.23 -52.90 5.43
C ALA A 518 0.83 -53.45 4.46
N SER A 519 0.50 -53.53 3.16
CA SER A 519 1.32 -54.16 2.11
C SER A 519 2.61 -53.43 1.79
N LYS A 520 2.78 -52.20 2.30
CA LYS A 520 3.87 -51.33 1.90
C LYS A 520 4.73 -50.84 3.09
N VAL A 521 4.62 -51.45 4.26
CA VAL A 521 5.42 -51.13 5.45
C VAL A 521 6.73 -51.91 5.44
N GLU A 522 7.79 -51.34 4.89
CA GLU A 522 9.16 -51.82 5.13
C GLU A 522 9.71 -51.14 6.41
N GLY A 523 9.44 -51.72 7.58
CA GLY A 523 10.00 -51.24 8.86
C GLY A 523 9.22 -51.68 10.11
N THR A 524 9.94 -52.18 11.11
CA THR A 524 9.49 -52.97 12.28
C THR A 524 8.62 -52.27 13.33
N VAL A 525 8.18 -51.01 13.14
CA VAL A 525 7.45 -50.24 14.18
C VAL A 525 5.98 -49.95 13.83
N GLU A 526 5.57 -50.09 12.57
CA GLU A 526 4.21 -49.73 12.10
C GLU A 526 3.23 -50.91 11.98
N SER A 527 3.62 -52.14 12.37
CA SER A 527 2.73 -53.31 12.29
C SER A 527 1.51 -53.21 13.23
N THR A 528 1.67 -52.56 14.39
CA THR A 528 0.58 -52.38 15.38
C THR A 528 -0.56 -51.52 14.85
N LEU A 529 -0.26 -50.49 14.03
CA LEU A 529 -1.28 -49.63 13.44
C LEU A 529 -2.17 -50.41 12.47
N SER A 530 -1.55 -51.15 11.56
CA SER A 530 -2.26 -51.98 10.57
C SER A 530 -3.11 -53.05 11.25
N VAL A 531 -2.59 -53.72 12.28
CA VAL A 531 -3.34 -54.71 13.08
C VAL A 531 -4.56 -54.05 13.75
N ASN A 532 -4.37 -52.90 14.41
CA ASN A 532 -5.47 -52.17 15.05
C ASN A 532 -6.54 -51.74 14.05
N LEU A 533 -6.15 -51.31 12.84
CA LEU A 533 -7.09 -50.98 11.78
C LEU A 533 -7.90 -52.20 11.34
N PHE A 534 -7.25 -53.35 11.09
CA PHE A 534 -7.96 -54.58 10.74
C PHE A 534 -8.91 -55.05 11.83
N VAL A 535 -8.52 -54.94 13.11
CA VAL A 535 -9.40 -55.25 14.24
C VAL A 535 -10.62 -54.33 14.26
N GLN A 536 -10.43 -53.02 14.05
CA GLN A 536 -11.56 -52.07 13.95
C GLN A 536 -12.47 -52.38 12.76
N CYS A 537 -11.91 -52.82 11.63
CA CYS A 537 -12.69 -53.25 10.47
C CYS A 537 -13.53 -54.49 10.79
N ALA A 538 -12.94 -55.50 11.45
CA ALA A 538 -13.63 -56.71 11.85
C ALA A 538 -14.75 -56.42 12.87
N LEU A 539 -14.49 -55.57 13.86
CA LEU A 539 -15.51 -55.13 14.83
C LEU A 539 -16.66 -54.38 14.17
N ALA A 540 -16.37 -53.54 13.17
CA ALA A 540 -17.43 -52.87 12.42
C ALA A 540 -18.24 -53.84 11.56
N ALA A 541 -17.59 -54.83 10.93
CA ALA A 541 -18.26 -55.85 10.12
C ALA A 541 -19.12 -56.82 10.96
N ASP A 542 -18.78 -57.04 12.23
CA ASP A 542 -19.62 -57.82 13.17
C ASP A 542 -20.85 -57.03 13.66
N GLN A 543 -20.74 -55.69 13.71
CA GLN A 543 -21.80 -54.79 14.18
C GLN A 543 -22.80 -54.35 13.11
N CYS A 544 -22.44 -54.46 11.83
CA CYS A 544 -23.27 -54.11 10.67
C CYS A 544 -23.86 -55.39 10.07
#